data_AF-A0A0S3S3K4-F1
#
_entry.id   AF-A0A0S3S3K4-F1
#
_cell.length_a   1.000
_cell.length_b   1.000
_cell.length_c   1.000
_cell.angle_alpha   90.00
_cell.angle_beta   90.00
_cell.angle_gamma   90.00
#
_symmetry.space_group_name_H-M   'P 1'
#
loop_
_entity.id
_entity.type
_entity.pdbx_description
1 polymer ?
#
loop_
_entity_poly.entity_id
_entity_poly.type
_entity_poly.pdbx_seq_one_letter_code
_entity_poly.pdbx_strand_id
1 'polypeptide(L)'
;MTSSEGCSSCSRSWGKGSSRWSHGCGVRGGGIIPTCYCGDVAVTKVARTTKNAGRNFWGCPRYKGGSSIGSSCNFFKWCVEEKVDEKDCTMVRRISQLENSVKDLQKMMKILVVALCVCIVVCLVQVLFRLI
;
A
#
# COMPACT_ATOMS: atom_id res chain seq x y z
N MET A 1 22.82 -16.01 -26.56
CA MET A 1 22.21 -14.67 -26.47
C MET A 1 20.74 -14.83 -26.78
N THR A 2 19.88 -14.90 -25.76
CA THR A 2 18.44 -15.08 -25.96
C THR A 2 17.79 -13.73 -25.75
N SER A 3 17.48 -13.05 -26.85
CA SER A 3 16.61 -11.87 -26.84
C SER A 3 15.22 -12.34 -26.43
N SER A 4 14.62 -11.72 -25.41
CA SER A 4 13.22 -11.95 -25.04
C SER A 4 12.51 -10.61 -25.09
N GLU A 5 11.46 -10.64 -25.88
CA GLU A 5 10.82 -9.52 -26.54
C GLU A 5 9.96 -8.69 -25.59
N GLY A 6 9.83 -7.40 -25.94
CA GLY A 6 9.08 -6.42 -25.19
C GLY A 6 7.59 -6.74 -25.12
N CYS A 7 7.00 -6.46 -23.96
CA CYS A 7 5.56 -6.57 -23.78
C CYS A 7 4.89 -5.27 -24.27
N SER A 8 4.30 -5.35 -25.46
CA SER A 8 3.37 -4.37 -26.01
C SER A 8 1.96 -4.64 -25.48
N SER A 9 1.33 -3.62 -24.92
CA SER A 9 -0.14 -3.54 -24.86
C SER A 9 -0.57 -2.08 -24.83
N CYS A 10 -1.10 -1.67 -25.98
CA CYS A 10 -1.77 -0.39 -26.21
C CYS A 10 -3.17 -0.40 -25.60
N SER A 11 -3.65 0.76 -25.16
CA SER A 11 -5.06 1.15 -25.30
C SER A 11 -5.20 2.66 -25.22
N ARG A 12 -5.38 3.30 -26.38
CA ARG A 12 -5.91 4.66 -26.51
C ARG A 12 -7.44 4.56 -26.44
N SER A 13 -8.06 5.26 -25.49
CA SER A 13 -9.49 5.56 -25.53
C SER A 13 -9.71 7.02 -25.13
N TRP A 14 -9.89 7.88 -26.14
CA TRP A 14 -10.59 9.15 -25.97
C TRP A 14 -12.09 8.86 -26.02
N GLY A 15 -12.77 9.09 -24.89
CA GLY A 15 -14.20 8.86 -24.72
C GLY A 15 -14.80 9.86 -23.74
N LYS A 16 -15.98 10.37 -24.10
CA LYS A 16 -16.66 11.58 -23.64
C LYS A 16 -17.06 11.58 -22.15
N GLY A 17 -17.05 12.79 -21.57
CA GLY A 17 -18.04 13.28 -20.60
C GLY A 17 -18.42 12.40 -19.41
N SER A 18 -17.66 12.51 -18.32
CA SER A 18 -18.26 12.58 -16.97
C SER A 18 -17.25 13.32 -16.09
N SER A 19 -17.74 14.15 -15.17
CA SER A 19 -16.96 14.90 -14.18
C SER A 19 -16.26 13.94 -13.21
N ARG A 20 -15.22 13.26 -13.71
CA ARG A 20 -14.36 12.41 -12.92
C ARG A 20 -13.36 13.36 -12.26
N TRP A 21 -13.51 13.59 -10.96
CA TRP A 21 -12.50 14.24 -10.15
C TRP A 21 -11.22 13.42 -10.29
N SER A 22 -10.36 13.82 -11.21
CA SER A 22 -9.07 13.18 -11.42
C SER A 22 -8.28 13.40 -10.15
N HIS A 23 -8.23 12.37 -9.30
CA HIS A 23 -7.31 12.25 -8.18
C HIS A 23 -5.89 12.21 -8.77
N GLY A 24 -5.39 13.38 -9.17
CA GLY A 24 -4.11 13.55 -9.87
C GLY A 24 -2.90 13.34 -8.97
N CYS A 25 -3.10 13.01 -7.70
CA CYS A 25 -2.04 12.59 -6.81
C CYS A 25 -2.22 11.09 -6.61
N GLY A 26 -1.17 10.31 -6.84
CA GLY A 26 -1.19 8.84 -6.84
C GLY A 26 -1.58 8.27 -5.49
N VAL A 27 -2.85 8.35 -5.12
CA VAL A 27 -3.40 7.72 -3.93
C VAL A 27 -3.72 6.27 -4.27
N ARG A 28 -2.69 5.46 -4.55
CA ARG A 28 -2.83 3.99 -4.61
C ARG A 28 -2.65 3.33 -3.24
N GLY A 29 -2.85 4.10 -2.17
CA GLY A 29 -2.85 3.60 -0.78
C GLY A 29 -3.49 4.61 0.17
N GLY A 30 -4.83 4.64 0.25
CA GLY A 30 -5.56 5.18 1.40
C GLY A 30 -5.26 6.61 1.88
N GLY A 31 -4.60 7.44 1.08
CA GLY A 31 -4.16 8.78 1.48
C GLY A 31 -5.34 9.70 1.77
N ILE A 32 -5.42 10.16 3.01
CA ILE A 32 -6.41 11.15 3.47
C ILE A 32 -6.25 12.42 2.64
N ILE A 33 -7.31 12.84 1.96
CA ILE A 33 -7.35 14.13 1.25
C ILE A 33 -7.30 15.23 2.31
N PRO A 34 -6.30 16.12 2.29
CA PRO A 34 -6.16 17.12 3.33
C PRO A 34 -7.24 18.21 3.23
N THR A 35 -7.62 18.76 4.37
CA THR A 35 -8.50 19.93 4.46
C THR A 35 -7.65 21.20 4.52
N CYS A 36 -8.07 22.25 3.82
CA CYS A 36 -7.42 23.55 3.87
C CYS A 36 -7.80 24.34 5.13
N TYR A 37 -7.14 25.47 5.39
CA TYR A 37 -7.44 26.31 6.58
C TYR A 37 -8.84 26.95 6.58
N CYS A 38 -9.56 26.90 5.44
CA CYS A 38 -10.95 27.34 5.35
C CYS A 38 -11.95 26.25 5.79
N GLY A 39 -11.49 25.03 6.07
CA GLY A 39 -12.35 23.87 6.35
C GLY A 39 -12.82 23.12 5.11
N ASP A 40 -12.49 23.59 3.89
CA ASP A 40 -12.83 22.87 2.65
C ASP A 40 -11.80 21.78 2.32
N VAL A 41 -12.26 20.71 1.68
CA VAL A 41 -11.39 19.68 1.09
C VAL A 41 -10.46 20.31 0.06
N ALA A 42 -9.15 20.08 0.20
CA ALA A 42 -8.18 20.62 -0.74
C ALA A 42 -8.28 19.94 -2.11
N VAL A 43 -7.94 20.69 -3.16
CA VAL A 43 -7.98 20.22 -4.55
C VAL A 43 -6.57 20.05 -5.10
N THR A 44 -6.38 19.06 -5.96
CA THR A 44 -5.12 18.86 -6.68
C THR A 44 -4.91 19.95 -7.73
N LYS A 45 -3.74 20.57 -7.74
CA LYS A 45 -3.29 21.58 -8.72
C LYS A 45 -1.90 21.22 -9.21
N VAL A 46 -1.55 21.69 -10.40
CA VAL A 46 -0.21 21.50 -11.00
C VAL A 46 0.61 22.77 -10.83
N ALA A 47 1.82 22.65 -10.29
CA ALA A 47 2.73 23.77 -10.14
C ALA A 47 3.21 24.26 -11.52
N ARG A 48 3.17 25.58 -11.73
CA ARG A 48 3.55 26.25 -12.98
C ARG A 48 4.85 27.05 -12.87
N THR A 49 5.45 27.09 -11.67
CA THR A 49 6.74 27.75 -11.46
C THR A 49 7.84 26.98 -12.18
N THR A 50 8.80 27.67 -12.80
CA THR A 50 9.92 27.08 -13.56
C THR A 50 10.60 25.91 -12.83
N LYS A 51 10.90 26.05 -11.53
CA LYS A 51 11.55 25.00 -10.71
C LYS A 51 10.68 23.77 -10.43
N ASN A 52 9.36 23.91 -10.43
CA ASN A 52 8.43 22.85 -10.00
C ASN A 52 7.40 22.49 -11.09
N ALA A 53 7.66 22.86 -12.34
CA ALA A 53 6.71 22.68 -13.42
C ALA A 53 6.27 21.21 -13.53
N GLY A 54 4.95 20.99 -13.59
CA GLY A 54 4.38 19.65 -13.72
C GLY A 54 4.21 18.86 -12.42
N ARG A 55 4.73 19.34 -11.28
CA ARG A 55 4.52 18.67 -9.97
C ARG A 55 3.13 18.97 -9.41
N ASN A 56 2.47 17.95 -8.86
CA ASN A 56 1.15 18.10 -8.27
C ASN A 56 1.21 18.50 -6.80
N PHE A 57 0.30 19.37 -6.37
CA PHE A 57 0.15 19.80 -4.99
C PHE A 57 -1.33 19.93 -4.62
N TRP A 58 -1.65 19.77 -3.34
CA TRP A 58 -2.94 20.08 -2.74
C TRP A 58 -3.00 21.57 -2.41
N GLY A 59 -4.06 22.25 -2.84
CA GLY A 59 -4.28 23.66 -2.57
C GLY A 59 -5.73 23.98 -2.22
N CYS A 60 -5.95 25.14 -1.60
CA CYS A 60 -7.30 25.61 -1.30
C CYS A 60 -8.13 25.78 -2.61
N PRO A 61 -9.38 25.27 -2.67
CA PRO A 61 -10.24 25.46 -3.84
C PRO A 61 -10.55 26.93 -4.10
N ARG A 62 -10.65 27.75 -3.05
CA ARG A 62 -10.93 29.19 -3.13
C ARG A 62 -9.71 30.03 -3.53
N TYR A 63 -8.51 29.46 -3.54
CA TYR A 63 -7.29 30.22 -3.88
C TYR A 63 -7.33 30.67 -5.35
N LYS A 64 -7.46 31.99 -5.54
CA LYS A 64 -7.52 32.68 -6.85
C LYS A 64 -8.68 32.24 -7.76
N GLY A 65 -9.73 31.61 -7.21
CA GLY A 65 -10.98 31.35 -7.90
C GLY A 65 -11.88 32.57 -7.76
N GLY A 66 -12.30 33.16 -8.89
CA GLY A 66 -13.01 34.45 -8.96
C GLY A 66 -14.41 34.52 -8.34
N SER A 67 -14.74 33.73 -7.32
CA SER A 67 -15.97 33.89 -6.54
C SER A 67 -15.62 34.43 -5.15
N SER A 68 -15.74 35.75 -5.00
CA SER A 68 -15.48 36.53 -3.79
C SER A 68 -16.52 36.32 -2.68
N ILE A 69 -16.82 35.07 -2.33
CA ILE A 69 -17.65 34.74 -1.17
C ILE A 69 -16.82 33.84 -0.24
N GLY A 70 -15.97 34.50 0.55
CA GLY A 70 -15.15 33.89 1.61
C GLY A 70 -13.66 34.16 1.49
N SER A 71 -13.00 34.28 2.64
CA SER A 71 -11.54 34.46 2.72
C SER A 71 -10.82 33.22 2.17
N SER A 72 -10.10 33.38 1.06
CA SER A 72 -9.25 32.32 0.50
C SER A 72 -7.99 32.16 1.35
N CYS A 73 -7.58 30.92 1.64
CA CYS A 73 -6.31 30.67 2.34
C CYS A 73 -5.19 30.22 1.40
N ASN A 74 -3.94 30.36 1.87
CA ASN A 74 -2.73 29.95 1.15
C ASN A 74 -2.33 28.50 1.44
N PHE A 75 -3.30 27.62 1.71
CA PHE A 75 -3.00 26.21 1.96
C PHE A 75 -2.27 25.59 0.76
N PHE A 76 -1.15 24.92 1.04
CA PHE A 76 -0.28 24.29 0.06
C PHE A 76 0.38 23.05 0.67
N LYS A 77 0.29 21.90 0.00
CA LYS A 77 1.00 20.67 0.38
C LYS A 77 1.39 19.89 -0.87
N TRP A 78 2.65 19.52 -1.02
CA TRP A 78 3.08 18.68 -2.14
C TRP A 78 2.36 17.33 -2.10
N CYS A 79 1.98 16.83 -3.27
CA CYS A 79 1.61 15.43 -3.38
C CYS A 79 2.88 14.59 -3.25
N VAL A 80 2.87 13.64 -2.31
CA VAL A 80 3.93 12.64 -2.24
C VAL A 80 3.75 11.78 -3.48
N GLU A 81 4.68 11.91 -4.41
CA GLU A 81 4.84 10.94 -5.48
C GLU A 81 5.57 9.77 -4.82
N GLU A 82 4.81 8.84 -4.23
CA GLU A 82 5.38 7.55 -3.85
C GLU A 82 5.88 6.92 -5.13
N LYS A 83 7.17 7.12 -5.41
CA LYS A 83 7.94 6.14 -6.13
C LYS A 83 7.82 4.91 -5.26
N VAL A 84 7.00 3.95 -5.69
CA VAL A 84 7.07 2.60 -5.14
C VAL A 84 8.48 2.16 -5.47
N ASP A 85 9.39 2.37 -4.52
CA ASP A 85 10.78 2.04 -4.71
C ASP A 85 10.81 0.52 -4.87
N GLU A 86 11.57 0.00 -5.83
CA GLU A 86 11.78 -1.44 -6.03
C GLU A 86 12.16 -2.19 -4.73
N LYS A 87 12.72 -1.43 -3.78
CA LYS A 87 13.00 -1.82 -2.40
C LYS A 87 11.75 -2.21 -1.60
N ASP A 88 10.62 -1.53 -1.77
CA ASP A 88 9.37 -1.82 -1.06
C ASP A 88 8.81 -3.17 -1.51
N CYS A 89 8.80 -3.45 -2.81
CA CYS A 89 8.44 -4.77 -3.35
C CYS A 89 9.37 -5.87 -2.80
N THR A 90 10.66 -5.59 -2.70
CA THR A 90 11.65 -6.53 -2.14
C THR A 90 11.41 -6.78 -0.64
N MET A 91 11.10 -5.74 0.12
CA MET A 91 10.80 -5.82 1.55
C MET A 91 9.53 -6.63 1.80
N VAL A 92 8.44 -6.36 1.06
CA VAL A 92 7.17 -7.11 1.16
C VAL A 92 7.38 -8.59 0.87
N ARG A 93 8.18 -8.94 -0.14
CA ARG A 93 8.53 -10.34 -0.45
C ARG A 93 9.29 -11.00 0.70
N ARG A 94 10.29 -10.31 1.27
CA ARG A 94 11.06 -10.83 2.42
C ARG A 94 10.17 -11.04 3.65
N ILE A 95 9.28 -10.09 3.95
CA ILE A 95 8.31 -10.22 5.05
C ILE A 95 7.43 -11.46 4.83
N SER A 96 6.86 -11.60 3.63
CA SER A 96 6.01 -12.75 3.29
C SER A 96 6.77 -14.08 3.42
N GLN A 97 8.05 -14.11 3.01
CA GLN A 97 8.89 -15.31 3.17
C GLN A 97 9.16 -15.64 4.63
N LEU A 98 9.48 -14.65 5.47
CA LEU A 98 9.69 -14.85 6.91
C LEU A 98 8.42 -15.32 7.61
N GLU A 99 7.26 -14.75 7.27
CA GLU A 99 5.96 -15.17 7.82
C GLU A 99 5.64 -16.63 7.49
N ASN A 100 5.90 -17.07 6.26
CA ASN A 100 5.70 -18.46 5.86
C ASN A 100 6.64 -19.39 6.63
N SER A 101 7.93 -19.05 6.73
CA SER A 101 8.90 -19.81 7.53
C SER A 101 8.50 -19.92 9.00
N VAL A 102 8.02 -18.83 9.62
CA VAL A 102 7.53 -18.84 11.00
C VAL A 102 6.33 -19.78 11.15
N LYS A 103 5.37 -19.73 10.22
CA LYS A 103 4.20 -20.63 10.22
C LYS A 103 4.63 -22.09 10.10
N ASP A 104 5.60 -22.39 9.25
CA ASP A 104 6.07 -23.76 9.05
C ASP A 104 6.87 -24.28 10.26
N LEU A 105 7.75 -23.45 10.85
CA LEU A 105 8.40 -23.78 12.12
C LEU A 105 7.39 -24.01 13.23
N GLN A 106 6.33 -23.19 13.31
CA GLN A 106 5.27 -23.37 14.30
C GLN A 106 4.50 -24.69 14.08
N LYS A 107 4.21 -25.07 12.82
CA LYS A 107 3.60 -26.38 12.52
C LYS A 107 4.52 -27.53 12.92
N MET A 108 5.80 -27.46 12.58
CA MET A 108 6.78 -28.48 12.93
C MET A 108 6.91 -28.65 14.44
N MET A 109 6.95 -27.55 15.19
CA MET A 109 6.95 -27.58 16.66
C MET A 109 5.69 -28.24 17.22
N LYS A 110 4.50 -27.92 16.69
CA LYS A 110 3.24 -28.56 17.12
C LYS A 110 3.25 -30.07 16.85
N ILE A 111 3.72 -30.48 15.68
CA ILE A 111 3.83 -31.91 15.33
C ILE A 111 4.77 -32.62 16.29
N LEU A 112 5.92 -32.02 16.59
CA LEU A 112 6.90 -32.60 17.52
C LEU A 112 6.30 -32.78 18.93
N VAL A 113 5.57 -31.78 19.44
CA VAL A 113 4.90 -31.87 20.75
C VAL A 113 3.87 -33.01 20.76
N VAL A 114 3.03 -33.11 19.71
CA VAL A 114 2.03 -34.18 19.61
C VAL A 114 2.71 -35.55 19.56
N ALA A 115 3.77 -35.71 18.78
CA ALA A 115 4.53 -36.96 18.69
C ALA A 115 5.11 -37.37 20.05
N LEU A 116 5.71 -36.42 20.79
CA LEU A 116 6.23 -36.67 22.14
C LEU A 116 5.13 -37.10 23.10
N CYS A 117 3.96 -36.44 23.09
CA CYS A 117 2.82 -36.81 23.92
C CYS A 117 2.34 -38.24 23.63
N VAL A 118 2.22 -38.62 22.35
CA VAL A 118 1.81 -39.98 21.96
C VAL A 118 2.84 -41.00 22.43
N CYS A 119 4.13 -40.74 22.22
CA CYS A 119 5.20 -41.62 22.70
C CYS A 119 5.14 -41.82 24.22
N ILE A 120 4.94 -40.75 25.00
CA ILE A 120 4.80 -40.83 26.46
C ILE A 120 3.60 -41.72 26.84
N VAL A 121 2.43 -41.51 26.23
CA VAL A 121 1.23 -42.31 26.51
C VAL A 121 1.47 -43.80 26.20
N VAL A 122 2.07 -44.11 25.06
CA VAL A 122 2.39 -45.49 24.67
C VAL A 122 3.34 -46.14 25.67
N CYS A 123 4.40 -45.43 26.08
CA CYS A 123 5.34 -45.93 27.09
C CYS A 123 4.63 -46.20 28.43
N LEU A 124 3.76 -45.31 28.88
CA LEU A 124 3.00 -45.49 30.12
C LEU A 124 2.10 -46.74 30.06
N VAL A 125 1.37 -46.94 28.95
CA VAL A 125 0.51 -48.13 28.77
C VAL A 125 1.33 -49.42 28.77
N GLN A 126 2.48 -49.43 28.09
CA GLN A 126 3.37 -50.59 28.05
C GLN A 126 3.94 -50.94 29.43
N VAL A 127 4.29 -49.93 30.24
CA VAL A 127 4.78 -50.13 31.62
C VAL A 127 3.64 -50.66 32.50
N LEU A 128 2.44 -50.08 32.41
CA LEU A 128 1.28 -50.52 33.19
C LEU A 128 0.91 -51.97 32.89
N PHE A 129 0.89 -52.38 31.62
CA PHE A 129 0.59 -53.76 31.23
C PHE A 129 1.60 -54.78 31.77
N ARG A 130 2.86 -54.38 31.97
CA ARG A 130 3.89 -55.25 32.57
C ARG A 130 3.78 -55.39 34.09
N LEU A 131 3.03 -54.52 34.76
CA LEU A 131 2.89 -54.50 36.22
C LEU A 131 1.65 -55.25 36.74
N ILE A 132 0.72 -55.60 35.85
CA ILE A 132 -0.51 -56.37 36.13
C ILE A 132 -0.21 -57.84 35.87
#